data_AF-A0A821VAE9-F1
#
_entry.id   AF-A0A821VAE9-F1
#
_cell.length_a   1.000
_cell.length_b   1.000
_cell.length_c   1.000
_cell.angle_alpha   90.00
_cell.angle_beta   90.00
_cell.angle_gamma   90.00
#
_symmetry.space_group_name_H-M   'P 1'
#
loop_
_entity.id
_entity.type
_entity.pdbx_description
1 polymer ?
#
loop_
_entity_poly.entity_id
_entity_poly.type
_entity_poly.pdbx_seq_one_letter_code
_entity_poly.pdbx_strand_id
1 'polypeptide(L)'
;EKIRINLNVPCKSVEQKDIHNLHRTIDTHRQIIIQAAIIRIMKARQTLKYALLVQEIIQQLSSCFELKILMIKECIDILIEKEYIERQPNEHDILRYLV
;
A
#
# COMPACT_ATOMS: atom_id res chain seq x y z
N GLU A 1 -42.18 39.85 -4.14
CA GLU A 1 -41.41 39.36 -2.98
C GLU A 1 -40.03 38.90 -3.41
N LYS A 2 -38.97 39.16 -2.62
CA LYS A 2 -37.62 38.64 -2.87
C LYS A 2 -37.41 37.37 -2.05
N ILE A 3 -37.27 36.22 -2.71
CA ILE A 3 -36.92 34.96 -2.07
C ILE A 3 -35.46 35.03 -1.62
N ARG A 4 -35.23 34.90 -0.31
CA ARG A 4 -33.88 34.79 0.25
C ARG A 4 -33.46 33.33 0.21
N ILE A 5 -32.58 32.98 -0.73
CA ILE A 5 -31.98 31.65 -0.82
C ILE A 5 -30.69 31.67 0.01
N ASN A 6 -30.61 30.81 1.03
CA ASN A 6 -29.41 30.71 1.86
C ASN A 6 -28.41 29.76 1.19
N LEU A 7 -27.37 30.33 0.59
CA LEU A 7 -26.36 29.65 -0.23
C LEU A 7 -25.23 28.98 0.60
N ASN A 8 -25.45 28.77 1.91
CA ASN A 8 -24.48 28.15 2.82
C ASN A 8 -24.83 26.70 3.16
N VAL A 9 -25.55 25.99 2.28
CA VAL A 9 -25.84 24.57 2.46
C VAL A 9 -24.85 23.78 1.60
N PRO A 10 -23.85 23.10 2.21
CA PRO A 10 -22.96 22.24 1.45
C PRO A 10 -23.77 21.15 0.75
N CYS A 11 -23.49 20.97 -0.54
CA CYS A 11 -24.15 19.96 -1.35
C CYS A 11 -23.60 18.59 -0.96
N LYS A 12 -24.45 17.67 -0.46
CA LYS A 12 -24.05 16.34 0.02
C LYS A 12 -23.20 15.52 -0.97
N SER A 13 -23.33 15.80 -2.27
CA SER A 13 -22.56 15.16 -3.33
C SER A 13 -21.12 15.67 -3.47
N VAL A 14 -20.82 16.88 -2.99
CA VAL A 14 -19.47 17.45 -2.96
C VAL A 14 -18.69 16.86 -1.78
N GLU A 15 -19.30 16.81 -0.58
CA GLU A 15 -18.68 16.20 0.61
C GLU A 15 -18.34 14.71 0.43
N GLN A 16 -19.18 13.93 -0.26
CA GLN A 16 -18.91 12.52 -0.56
C GLN A 16 -17.71 12.32 -1.51
N LYS A 17 -17.53 13.23 -2.48
CA LYS A 17 -16.38 13.19 -3.40
C LYS A 17 -15.09 13.51 -2.66
N ASP A 18 -15.12 14.47 -1.74
CA ASP A 18 -13.95 14.87 -0.96
C ASP A 18 -13.46 13.75 -0.03
N ILE A 19 -14.38 13.02 0.62
CA ILE A 19 -14.05 11.85 1.44
C ILE A 19 -13.44 10.73 0.60
N HIS A 20 -13.99 10.47 -0.60
CA HIS A 20 -13.46 9.46 -1.50
C HIS A 20 -12.02 9.79 -1.95
N ASN A 21 -11.77 11.05 -2.30
CA ASN A 21 -10.44 11.52 -2.67
C ASN A 21 -9.45 11.38 -1.51
N LEU A 22 -9.86 11.74 -0.28
CA LEU A 22 -9.04 11.59 0.92
C LEU A 22 -8.66 10.12 1.15
N HIS A 23 -9.63 9.20 1.08
CA HIS A 23 -9.38 7.78 1.25
C HIS A 23 -8.37 7.24 0.23
N ARG A 24 -8.49 7.68 -1.03
CA ARG A 24 -7.55 7.31 -2.09
C ARG A 24 -6.12 7.77 -1.77
N THR A 25 -5.95 9.01 -1.31
CA THR A 25 -4.63 9.54 -0.92
C THR A 25 -4.02 8.74 0.23
N ILE A 26 -4.84 8.36 1.22
CA ILE A 26 -4.39 7.54 2.36
C ILE A 26 -3.92 6.16 1.88
N ASP A 27 -4.65 5.52 0.98
CA ASP A 27 -4.29 4.20 0.48
C ASP A 27 -3.00 4.25 -0.35
N THR A 28 -2.80 5.30 -1.15
CA THR A 28 -1.52 5.53 -1.85
C THR A 28 -0.35 5.69 -0.88
N HIS A 29 -0.52 6.45 0.20
CA HIS A 29 0.51 6.59 1.23
C HIS A 29 0.84 5.26 1.90
N ARG A 30 -0.18 4.45 2.22
CA ARG A 30 0.01 3.11 2.78
C ARG A 30 0.80 2.21 1.83
N GLN A 31 0.48 2.23 0.53
CA GLN A 31 1.21 1.46 -0.48
C GLN A 31 2.69 1.88 -0.54
N ILE A 32 2.99 3.17 -0.50
CA ILE A 32 4.38 3.68 -0.49
C ILE A 32 5.13 3.18 0.76
N ILE A 33 4.51 3.26 1.93
CA ILE A 33 5.12 2.80 3.19
C ILE A 33 5.39 1.29 3.14
N ILE A 34 4.44 0.50 2.63
CA ILE A 34 4.60 -0.96 2.49
C ILE A 34 5.73 -1.28 1.50
N GLN A 35 5.77 -0.63 0.33
CA GLN A 35 6.85 -0.81 -0.65
C GLN A 35 8.23 -0.50 -0.05
N ALA A 36 8.35 0.61 0.68
CA ALA A 36 9.60 0.98 1.35
C ALA A 36 10.02 -0.05 2.42
N ALA A 37 9.06 -0.58 3.19
CA ALA A 37 9.31 -1.62 4.17
C ALA A 37 9.79 -2.93 3.51
N ILE A 38 9.14 -3.35 2.41
CA ILE A 38 9.55 -4.52 1.62
C ILE A 38 11.00 -4.37 1.15
N ILE A 39 11.33 -3.25 0.50
CA ILE A 39 12.70 -2.99 -0.01
C ILE A 39 13.71 -3.04 1.14
N ARG A 40 13.42 -2.40 2.28
CA ARG A 40 14.31 -2.38 3.44
C ARG A 40 14.58 -3.80 3.98
N ILE A 41 13.54 -4.63 4.11
CA ILE A 41 13.67 -6.02 4.58
C ILE A 41 14.47 -6.85 3.55
N MET A 42 14.07 -6.78 2.28
CA MET A 42 14.68 -7.56 1.19
C MET A 42 16.15 -7.19 0.98
N LYS A 43 16.50 -5.91 1.06
CA LYS A 43 17.90 -5.46 0.97
C LYS A 43 18.77 -6.03 2.10
N ALA A 44 18.22 -6.18 3.30
CA ALA A 44 18.95 -6.77 4.43
C ALA A 44 19.07 -8.30 4.33
N ARG A 45 18.03 -8.98 3.84
CA ARG A 45 17.97 -10.45 3.76
C ARG A 45 18.55 -11.03 2.49
N GLN A 46 18.60 -10.25 1.40
CA GLN A 46 18.95 -10.62 0.02
C GLN A 46 18.00 -11.65 -0.61
N THR A 47 17.64 -12.71 0.12
CA THR A 47 16.70 -13.75 -0.30
C THR A 47 15.79 -14.09 0.86
N LEU A 48 14.47 -14.18 0.63
CA LEU A 48 13.50 -14.48 1.68
C LEU A 48 12.26 -15.19 1.13
N LYS A 49 11.70 -16.12 1.91
CA LYS A 49 10.41 -16.74 1.57
C LYS A 49 9.27 -15.72 1.68
N TYR A 50 8.33 -15.76 0.75
CA TYR A 50 7.15 -14.89 0.71
C TYR A 50 6.41 -14.88 2.06
N ALA A 51 6.17 -16.04 2.67
CA ALA A 51 5.48 -16.13 3.95
C ALA A 51 6.21 -15.40 5.09
N LEU A 52 7.55 -15.51 5.13
CA LEU A 52 8.38 -14.83 6.12
C LEU A 52 8.42 -13.32 5.86
N LEU A 53 8.50 -12.90 4.60
CA LEU A 53 8.42 -11.49 4.22
C LEU A 53 7.11 -10.87 4.69
N VAL A 54 5.97 -11.53 4.44
CA VAL A 54 4.66 -11.06 4.90
C VAL A 54 4.61 -10.94 6.42
N GLN A 55 5.14 -11.92 7.15
CA GLN A 55 5.21 -11.87 8.62
C GLN A 55 6.05 -10.69 9.11
N GLU A 56 7.25 -10.47 8.56
CA GLU A 56 8.11 -9.34 8.95
C GLU A 56 7.45 -7.98 8.66
N ILE A 57 6.75 -7.84 7.53
CA ILE A 57 6.03 -6.61 7.18
C ILE A 57 4.90 -6.34 8.18
N ILE A 58 4.08 -7.36 8.49
CA ILE A 58 2.99 -7.23 9.46
C ILE A 58 3.55 -6.83 10.81
N GLN A 59 4.63 -7.48 11.25
CA GLN A 59 5.26 -7.16 12.52
C GLN A 59 5.74 -5.70 12.58
N GLN A 60 6.42 -5.20 11.53
CA GLN A 60 6.96 -3.84 11.51
C GLN A 60 5.91 -2.74 11.37
N LEU A 61 4.78 -3.00 10.70
CA LEU A 61 3.79 -1.97 10.36
C LEU A 61 2.49 -2.08 11.18
N SER A 62 2.30 -3.12 11.98
CA SER A 62 1.10 -3.35 12.80
C SER A 62 0.74 -2.19 13.74
N SER A 63 1.72 -1.42 14.21
CA SER A 63 1.50 -0.26 15.08
C SER A 63 0.96 0.97 14.33
N CYS A 64 1.10 1.02 13.00
CA CYS A 64 0.76 2.19 12.20
C CYS A 64 -0.66 2.10 11.66
N PHE A 65 -1.06 0.94 11.13
CA PHE A 65 -2.39 0.71 10.57
C PHE A 65 -2.67 -0.79 10.41
N GLU A 66 -3.95 -1.12 10.26
CA GLU A 66 -4.37 -2.49 9.92
C GLU A 66 -3.92 -2.84 8.50
N LEU A 67 -3.04 -3.83 8.39
CA LEU A 67 -2.52 -4.29 7.10
C LEU A 67 -3.42 -5.34 6.48
N LYS A 68 -3.80 -5.10 5.23
CA LYS A 68 -4.48 -6.08 4.38
C LYS A 68 -3.45 -6.85 3.57
N ILE A 69 -3.51 -8.18 3.62
CA ILE A 69 -2.64 -9.07 2.83
C ILE A 69 -2.72 -8.74 1.34
N LEU A 70 -3.89 -8.32 0.85
CA LEU A 70 -4.08 -7.90 -0.54
C LEU A 70 -3.14 -6.75 -0.94
N MET A 71 -3.01 -5.72 -0.10
CA MET A 71 -2.13 -4.58 -0.40
C MET A 71 -0.65 -4.99 -0.41
N ILE A 72 -0.26 -5.94 0.45
CA ILE A 72 1.12 -6.46 0.46
C ILE A 72 1.42 -7.20 -0.84
N LYS A 73 0.48 -8.03 -1.33
CA LYS A 73 0.59 -8.72 -2.61
C LYS A 73 0.75 -7.74 -3.76
N GLU A 74 -0.14 -6.75 -3.86
CA GLU A 74 -0.07 -5.70 -4.88
C GLU A 74 1.28 -4.96 -4.85
N CYS A 75 1.79 -4.63 -3.65
CA CYS A 75 3.09 -3.97 -3.51
C CYS A 75 4.25 -4.87 -3.96
N ILE A 76 4.20 -6.18 -3.68
CA ILE A 76 5.21 -7.13 -4.15
C ILE A 76 5.18 -7.22 -5.68
N ASP A 77 4.00 -7.32 -6.28
CA ASP A 77 3.86 -7.40 -7.74
C ASP A 77 4.40 -6.12 -8.42
N ILE A 78 4.10 -4.94 -7.87
CA ILE A 78 4.66 -3.66 -8.32
C ILE A 78 6.20 -3.64 -8.20
N LEU A 79 6.76 -4.21 -7.12
CA LEU A 79 8.21 -4.24 -6.92
C LEU A 79 8.91 -5.27 -7.82
N ILE A 80 8.21 -6.34 -8.23
CA ILE A 80 8.69 -7.27 -9.26
C ILE A 80 8.69 -6.57 -10.63
N GLU A 81 7.60 -5.87 -10.98
CA GLU A 81 7.50 -5.13 -12.24
C GLU A 81 8.57 -4.04 -12.36
N LYS A 82 8.92 -3.40 -11.24
CA LYS A 82 9.99 -2.40 -11.15
C LYS A 82 11.39 -2.99 -10.98
N GLU A 83 11.55 -4.30 -11.09
CA GLU A 83 12.84 -5.00 -11.01
C GLU A 83 13.61 -4.77 -9.69
N TYR A 84 12.92 -4.47 -8.58
CA TYR A 84 13.55 -4.41 -7.25
C TYR A 84 13.73 -5.80 -6.63
N ILE A 85 12.82 -6.71 -6.95
CA ILE A 85 12.81 -8.09 -6.48
C ILE A 85 12.40 -9.03 -7.61
N GLU A 86 12.84 -10.29 -7.55
CA GLU A 86 12.43 -11.34 -8.49
C GLU A 86 11.97 -12.59 -7.72
N ARG A 87 11.13 -13.41 -8.36
CA ARG A 87 10.86 -14.77 -7.90
C ARG A 87 11.95 -15.69 -8.42
N GLN A 88 12.43 -16.60 -7.57
CA GLN A 88 13.43 -17.57 -7.99
C GLN A 88 12.83 -18.53 -9.04
N PRO A 89 13.54 -18.87 -10.14
CA PRO A 89 12.97 -19.61 -11.28
C PRO A 89 12.44 -21.01 -10.93
N ASN A 90 13.01 -21.65 -9.91
CA ASN A 90 12.62 -23.01 -9.49
C ASN A 90 11.75 -23.02 -8.23
N GLU A 91 11.65 -21.89 -7.52
CA GLU A 91 10.96 -21.78 -6.23
C GLU A 91 10.23 -20.43 -6.16
N HIS A 92 8.99 -20.40 -6.67
CA HIS A 92 8.17 -19.18 -6.71
C HIS A 92 7.84 -18.58 -5.34
N ASP A 93 8.03 -19.37 -4.27
CA ASP A 93 7.84 -18.97 -2.88
C ASP A 93 9.04 -18.20 -2.33
N ILE A 94 10.17 -18.20 -3.04
CA ILE A 94 11.37 -17.46 -2.70
C ILE A 94 11.46 -16.19 -3.54
N LEU A 95 11.62 -15.07 -2.84
CA LEU A 95 11.90 -13.77 -3.42
C LEU A 95 13.38 -13.45 -3.24
N ARG A 96 13.98 -12.82 -4.25
CA ARG A 96 15.36 -12.34 -4.24
C ARG A 96 15.40 -10.84 -4.53
N TYR A 97 16.31 -10.14 -3.88
CA TYR A 97 16.56 -8.71 -4.07
C TYR A 97 17.52 -8.46 -5.23
N LEU A 98 17.28 -7.42 -6.03
CA LEU A 98 18.02 -7.13 -7.26
C LEU A 98 18.90 -5.87 -7.23
N VAL A 99 18.54 -4.81 -6.49
CA VAL A 99 19.13 -3.45 -6.64
C VAL A 99 19.94 -2.93 -5.46
#